data_AF-A0A379EYY7-F1
#
_entry.id   AF-A0A379EYY7-F1
#
_cell.length_a   1.000
_cell.length_b   1.000
_cell.length_c   1.000
_cell.angle_alpha   90.00
_cell.angle_beta   90.00
_cell.angle_gamma   90.00
#
_symmetry.space_group_name_H-M   'P 1'
#
loop_
_entity.id
_entity.type
_entity.pdbx_description
1 polymer ?
#
loop_
_entity_poly.entity_id
_entity_poly.type
_entity_poly.pdbx_seq_one_letter_code
_entity_poly.pdbx_strand_id
1 'polypeptide(L)'
;MGFFDVIIRIFKGTDFDKKSEELEARITELRREKSKLDCKLGNKKISDQSYAWYSISATSENSSHTSHFINFQPPTWNKITSMEERQETRIKEYKERIRTLSIALTRKFDEVQNYINSGNTVAAEKILLQNAFGIKEVNDEQLNARFMQLQEEISQLKEELRRKEIERKVEEERKKQAEAKRIAELQRRKEEQAAKEREERERKAREYEEKLAKEEAARQKEIERLKAQITIRKIEANEILDYLRQKGVSCFYHFTDERNLPSIRKMGGLYSWYYCQQNNIKIPNPGGDTLSWQLDSRKGLQDYVRLSFCNDHPMAYRKKQEGARLILLEIKVDVAVFKETKFSDINAADGNASFGKEYTDLQNVKISATKRHYVGRNDPDFKQHQAECMVKTFIPIEFITNISNPNYMS
;
A
#
# COMPACT_ATOMS: atom_id res chain seq x y z
N MET A 1 -14.07 -37.79 19.99
CA MET A 1 -15.10 -38.73 20.47
C MET A 1 -14.56 -40.14 20.34
N GLY A 2 -14.55 -40.89 21.45
CA GLY A 2 -13.97 -42.23 21.52
C GLY A 2 -14.90 -43.23 20.86
N PHE A 3 -14.36 -44.35 20.38
CA PHE A 3 -15.16 -45.46 19.86
C PHE A 3 -16.17 -46.00 20.90
N PHE A 4 -15.95 -45.73 22.20
CA PHE A 4 -16.90 -45.99 23.28
C PHE A 4 -18.14 -45.07 23.29
N ASP A 5 -18.11 -43.88 22.66
CA ASP A 5 -19.32 -43.06 22.45
C ASP A 5 -20.29 -43.74 21.47
N VAL A 6 -19.78 -44.61 20.59
CA VAL A 6 -20.62 -45.40 19.66
C VAL A 6 -21.37 -46.49 20.44
N ILE A 7 -20.75 -47.06 21.47
CA ILE A 7 -21.36 -48.10 22.32
C ILE A 7 -22.34 -47.47 23.33
N ILE A 8 -22.08 -46.25 23.84
CA ILE A 8 -23.01 -45.54 24.72
C ILE A 8 -24.17 -44.88 23.95
N ARG A 9 -23.99 -44.47 22.68
CA ARG A 9 -25.10 -44.08 21.79
C ARG A 9 -26.05 -45.23 21.43
N ILE A 10 -25.59 -46.48 21.56
CA ILE A 10 -26.47 -47.65 21.44
C ILE A 10 -27.39 -47.78 22.66
N PHE A 11 -27.05 -47.15 23.80
CA PHE A 11 -27.83 -47.24 25.04
C PHE A 11 -28.55 -45.96 25.50
N LYS A 12 -28.33 -44.81 24.84
CA LYS A 12 -29.18 -43.62 25.02
C LYS A 12 -29.48 -42.99 23.66
N GLY A 13 -30.79 -42.98 23.36
CA GLY A 13 -31.36 -42.83 22.04
C GLY A 13 -30.81 -41.68 21.22
N THR A 14 -30.46 -42.01 19.98
CA THR A 14 -30.40 -41.05 18.88
C THR A 14 -31.30 -41.57 17.77
N ASP A 15 -32.45 -40.89 17.62
CA ASP A 15 -33.34 -40.87 16.46
C ASP A 15 -33.67 -42.24 15.82
N PHE A 16 -34.12 -43.19 16.65
CA PHE A 16 -34.64 -44.49 16.21
C PHE A 16 -35.85 -44.34 15.27
N ASP A 17 -36.69 -43.32 15.47
CA ASP A 17 -37.91 -43.12 14.70
C ASP A 17 -37.62 -42.83 13.23
N LYS A 18 -36.62 -41.99 12.93
CA LYS A 18 -36.26 -41.64 11.55
C LYS A 18 -35.67 -42.82 10.77
N LYS A 19 -34.81 -43.62 11.40
CA LYS A 19 -34.26 -44.84 10.79
C LYS A 19 -35.31 -45.95 10.68
N SER A 20 -36.25 -46.04 11.63
CA SER A 20 -37.36 -46.99 11.57
C SER A 20 -38.31 -46.62 10.43
N GLU A 21 -38.66 -45.34 10.26
CA GLU A 21 -39.47 -44.85 9.13
C GLU A 21 -38.81 -45.11 7.78
N GLU A 22 -37.50 -44.87 7.64
CA GLU A 22 -36.77 -45.22 6.41
C GLU A 22 -36.77 -46.74 6.14
N LEU A 23 -36.64 -47.56 7.18
CA LEU A 23 -36.67 -49.02 7.04
C LEU A 23 -38.07 -49.53 6.68
N GLU A 24 -39.12 -49.00 7.29
CA GLU A 24 -40.51 -49.33 6.99
C GLU A 24 -40.89 -48.89 5.57
N ALA A 25 -40.46 -47.71 5.14
CA ALA A 25 -40.64 -47.24 3.76
C ALA A 25 -39.97 -48.20 2.77
N ARG A 26 -38.74 -48.65 3.07
CA ARG A 26 -38.01 -49.61 2.23
C ARG A 26 -38.65 -50.99 2.20
N ILE A 27 -39.17 -51.49 3.32
CA ILE A 27 -39.90 -52.77 3.37
C ILE A 27 -41.18 -52.69 2.53
N THR A 28 -41.89 -51.55 2.57
CA THR A 28 -43.11 -51.33 1.81
C THR A 28 -42.84 -51.27 0.30
N GLU A 29 -41.74 -50.64 -0.09
CA GLU A 29 -41.26 -50.60 -1.48
C GLU A 29 -40.93 -52.02 -2.00
N LEU A 30 -40.17 -52.80 -1.23
CA LEU A 30 -39.81 -54.18 -1.59
C LEU A 30 -41.04 -55.10 -1.70
N ARG A 31 -42.07 -54.90 -0.88
CA ARG A 31 -43.34 -55.64 -0.99
C ARG A 31 -44.09 -55.30 -2.29
N ARG A 32 -44.07 -54.02 -2.73
CA ARG A 32 -44.63 -53.62 -4.04
C ARG A 32 -43.85 -54.21 -5.21
N GLU A 33 -42.52 -54.24 -5.14
CA GLU A 33 -41.70 -54.89 -6.17
C GLU A 33 -41.98 -56.38 -6.25
N LYS A 34 -42.04 -57.06 -5.11
CA LYS A 34 -42.41 -58.48 -5.03
C LYS A 34 -43.79 -58.73 -5.64
N SER A 35 -44.81 -57.94 -5.29
CA SER A 35 -46.14 -58.07 -5.89
C SER A 35 -46.15 -57.85 -7.41
N LYS A 36 -45.38 -56.88 -7.93
CA LYS A 36 -45.23 -56.70 -9.39
C LYS A 36 -44.53 -57.88 -10.06
N LEU A 37 -43.53 -58.47 -9.41
CA LEU A 37 -42.84 -59.67 -9.90
C LEU A 37 -43.76 -60.90 -9.85
N ASP A 38 -44.53 -61.07 -8.79
CA ASP A 38 -45.50 -62.15 -8.63
C ASP A 38 -46.63 -62.03 -9.68
N CYS A 39 -47.09 -60.82 -10.02
CA CYS A 39 -48.00 -60.59 -11.16
C CYS A 39 -47.35 -60.92 -12.52
N LYS A 40 -46.04 -60.66 -12.69
CA LYS A 40 -45.30 -61.06 -13.91
C LYS A 40 -45.10 -62.58 -14.01
N LEU A 41 -44.95 -63.26 -12.87
CA LEU A 41 -44.83 -64.72 -12.79
C LEU A 41 -46.19 -65.42 -12.92
N GLY A 42 -47.27 -64.85 -12.37
CA GLY A 42 -48.64 -65.38 -12.49
C GLY A 42 -49.20 -65.37 -13.92
N ASN A 43 -48.65 -64.51 -14.80
CA ASN A 43 -48.97 -64.50 -16.23
C ASN A 43 -48.10 -65.47 -17.07
N LYS A 44 -47.17 -66.22 -16.46
CA LYS A 44 -46.47 -67.36 -17.07
C LYS A 44 -47.04 -68.66 -16.52
N LYS A 45 -48.27 -69.01 -16.95
CA LYS A 45 -48.77 -70.37 -16.79
C LYS A 45 -47.89 -71.34 -17.61
N ILE A 46 -47.23 -72.23 -16.87
CA ILE A 46 -46.95 -73.64 -17.15
C ILE A 46 -46.90 -73.97 -18.66
N SER A 47 -45.69 -73.98 -19.23
CA SER A 47 -45.40 -74.76 -20.44
C SER A 47 -44.51 -75.94 -20.03
N ASP A 48 -44.97 -77.15 -20.33
CA ASP A 48 -44.33 -78.44 -20.08
C ASP A 48 -42.80 -78.42 -20.19
N GLN A 49 -42.11 -78.79 -19.09
CA GLN A 49 -40.72 -79.23 -19.14
C GLN A 49 -40.64 -80.69 -18.68
N SER A 50 -40.33 -81.55 -19.64
CA SER A 50 -40.22 -83.01 -19.55
C SER A 50 -39.08 -83.48 -18.64
N TYR A 51 -39.36 -84.45 -17.75
CA TYR A 51 -38.41 -85.09 -16.82
C TYR A 51 -37.78 -86.38 -17.38
N ALA A 52 -37.42 -86.41 -18.66
CA ALA A 52 -36.94 -87.62 -19.35
C ALA A 52 -35.46 -88.01 -19.10
N TRP A 53 -34.74 -87.38 -18.16
CA TRP A 53 -33.30 -87.61 -17.96
C TRP A 53 -32.95 -88.57 -16.79
N TYR A 54 -33.94 -89.12 -16.11
CA TYR A 54 -33.76 -90.15 -15.07
C TYR A 54 -34.64 -91.37 -15.38
N SER A 55 -34.05 -92.40 -16.00
CA SER A 55 -34.64 -93.75 -15.99
C SER A 55 -33.51 -94.78 -15.79
N ILE A 56 -33.66 -95.60 -14.75
CA ILE A 56 -32.73 -96.68 -14.40
C ILE A 56 -33.37 -97.97 -14.92
N SER A 57 -32.77 -98.58 -15.94
CA SER A 57 -33.20 -99.87 -16.49
C SER A 57 -32.46 -101.03 -15.79
N ALA A 58 -33.20 -101.82 -15.03
CA ALA A 58 -32.74 -103.12 -14.54
C ALA A 58 -32.71 -104.11 -15.71
N THR A 59 -31.53 -104.62 -16.06
CA THR A 59 -31.38 -105.71 -17.03
C THR A 59 -30.98 -106.99 -16.29
N SER A 60 -31.93 -107.91 -16.23
CA SER A 60 -31.70 -109.33 -16.00
C SER A 60 -31.41 -109.98 -17.35
N GLU A 61 -30.31 -110.72 -17.51
CA GLU A 61 -30.34 -112.01 -18.20
C GLU A 61 -29.03 -112.79 -18.05
N ASN A 62 -29.22 -114.10 -17.94
CA ASN A 62 -28.24 -115.15 -17.73
C ASN A 62 -27.49 -115.50 -19.03
N SER A 63 -26.19 -115.82 -18.96
CA SER A 63 -25.65 -117.17 -19.24
C SER A 63 -24.12 -117.23 -19.46
N SER A 64 -23.50 -118.07 -18.61
CA SER A 64 -22.38 -119.02 -18.82
C SER A 64 -21.02 -118.64 -19.43
N HIS A 65 -19.99 -119.10 -18.69
CA HIS A 65 -18.56 -119.33 -19.00
C HIS A 65 -17.64 -118.13 -18.65
N THR A 66 -16.63 -118.22 -17.78
CA THR A 66 -15.76 -119.34 -17.35
C THR A 66 -15.15 -119.01 -15.98
N SER A 67 -14.92 -120.04 -15.17
CA SER A 67 -14.38 -120.00 -13.80
C SER A 67 -13.00 -119.36 -13.65
N HIS A 68 -12.90 -118.33 -12.81
CA HIS A 68 -11.67 -117.95 -12.11
C HIS A 68 -11.97 -117.97 -10.60
N PHE A 69 -11.65 -119.08 -9.95
CA PHE A 69 -11.64 -119.16 -8.49
C PHE A 69 -10.41 -118.39 -7.98
N ILE A 70 -10.61 -117.15 -7.53
CA ILE A 70 -9.62 -116.44 -6.73
C ILE A 70 -9.84 -116.90 -5.28
N ASN A 71 -8.90 -117.69 -4.75
CA ASN A 71 -8.86 -118.04 -3.34
C ASN A 71 -8.74 -116.75 -2.51
N PHE A 72 -9.77 -116.43 -1.73
CA PHE A 72 -9.74 -115.32 -0.79
C PHE A 72 -8.78 -115.66 0.36
N GLN A 73 -7.63 -115.01 0.39
CA GLN A 73 -6.75 -115.00 1.56
C GLN A 73 -7.26 -113.90 2.51
N PRO A 74 -7.71 -114.23 3.74
CA PRO A 74 -8.13 -113.21 4.68
C PRO A 74 -6.94 -112.27 5.00
N PRO A 75 -7.13 -110.94 5.03
CA PRO A 75 -6.06 -110.02 5.39
C PRO A 75 -5.63 -110.28 6.83
N THR A 76 -4.32 -110.31 7.10
CA THR A 76 -3.78 -110.33 8.46
C THR A 76 -4.27 -109.07 9.18
N TRP A 77 -5.15 -109.24 10.15
CA TRP A 77 -5.67 -108.14 10.95
C TRP A 77 -4.50 -107.54 11.74
N ASN A 78 -4.05 -106.33 11.36
CA ASN A 78 -3.17 -105.54 12.21
C ASN A 78 -3.89 -105.27 13.54
N LYS A 79 -3.11 -105.23 14.63
CA LYS A 79 -3.54 -105.03 16.02
C LYS A 79 -4.73 -104.05 16.11
N ILE A 80 -5.91 -104.54 16.50
CA ILE A 80 -7.12 -103.74 16.64
C ILE A 80 -6.88 -102.72 17.76
N THR A 81 -6.80 -101.43 17.39
CA THR A 81 -6.62 -100.32 18.34
C THR A 81 -7.90 -100.14 19.14
N SER A 82 -7.80 -100.14 20.46
CA SER A 82 -8.96 -100.00 21.34
C SER A 82 -9.59 -98.60 21.20
N MET A 83 -10.91 -98.49 21.42
CA MET A 83 -11.61 -97.19 21.51
C MET A 83 -10.98 -96.29 22.58
N GLU A 84 -10.43 -96.89 23.64
CA GLU A 84 -9.74 -96.20 24.73
C GLU A 84 -8.41 -95.58 24.26
N GLU A 85 -7.60 -96.32 23.50
CA GLU A 85 -6.34 -95.81 22.91
C GLU A 85 -6.59 -94.66 21.92
N ARG A 86 -7.70 -94.70 21.16
CA ARG A 86 -8.13 -93.60 20.28
C ARG A 86 -8.63 -92.38 21.04
N GLN A 87 -9.25 -92.57 22.20
CA GLN A 87 -9.71 -91.48 23.05
C GLN A 87 -8.52 -90.80 23.75
N GLU A 88 -7.56 -91.57 24.25
CA GLU A 88 -6.33 -91.05 24.86
C GLU A 88 -5.46 -90.27 23.88
N THR A 89 -5.30 -90.76 22.66
CA THR A 89 -4.58 -90.06 21.59
C THR A 89 -5.24 -88.73 21.25
N ARG A 90 -6.57 -88.69 21.09
CA ARG A 90 -7.31 -87.44 20.88
C ARG A 90 -7.19 -86.46 22.04
N ILE A 91 -7.22 -86.94 23.29
CA ILE A 91 -7.02 -86.09 24.47
C ILE A 91 -5.59 -85.52 24.48
N LYS A 92 -4.57 -86.30 24.11
CA LYS A 92 -3.18 -85.84 24.00
C LYS A 92 -3.01 -84.80 22.88
N GLU A 93 -3.54 -85.06 21.70
CA GLU A 93 -3.52 -84.14 20.56
C GLU A 93 -4.24 -82.82 20.87
N TYR A 94 -5.40 -82.89 21.53
CA TYR A 94 -6.13 -81.71 21.97
C TYR A 94 -5.33 -80.89 22.98
N LYS A 95 -4.73 -81.55 23.99
CA LYS A 95 -3.86 -80.88 24.97
C LYS A 95 -2.64 -80.23 24.30
N GLU A 96 -2.03 -80.89 23.34
CA GLU A 96 -0.88 -80.35 22.60
C GLU A 96 -1.26 -79.17 21.69
N ARG A 97 -2.44 -79.23 21.06
CA ARG A 97 -3.01 -78.11 20.30
C ARG A 97 -3.27 -76.90 21.20
N ILE A 98 -3.87 -77.09 22.38
CA ILE A 98 -4.11 -75.99 23.32
C ILE A 98 -2.79 -75.42 23.84
N ARG A 99 -1.78 -76.26 24.10
CA ARG A 99 -0.43 -75.85 24.51
C ARG A 99 0.27 -74.99 23.43
N THR A 100 0.23 -75.43 22.18
CA THR A 100 0.84 -74.70 21.05
C THR A 100 0.13 -73.38 20.78
N LEU A 101 -1.21 -73.35 20.86
CA LEU A 101 -2.01 -72.12 20.78
C LEU A 101 -1.69 -71.14 21.92
N SER A 102 -1.54 -71.62 23.16
CA SER A 102 -1.16 -70.81 24.32
C SER A 102 0.21 -70.13 24.14
N ILE A 103 1.21 -70.85 23.64
CA ILE A 103 2.55 -70.30 23.33
C ILE A 103 2.46 -69.23 22.22
N ALA A 104 1.69 -69.50 21.17
CA ALA A 104 1.49 -68.54 20.08
C ALA A 104 0.80 -67.25 20.57
N LEU A 105 -0.24 -67.37 21.40
CA LEU A 105 -0.93 -66.23 22.02
C LEU A 105 -0.01 -65.41 22.92
N THR A 106 0.81 -66.08 23.73
CA THR A 106 1.80 -65.41 24.59
C THR A 106 2.77 -64.57 23.77
N ARG A 107 3.29 -65.11 22.67
CA ARG A 107 4.16 -64.37 21.75
C ARG A 107 3.44 -63.18 21.11
N LYS A 108 2.16 -63.31 20.77
CA LYS A 108 1.35 -62.21 20.24
C LYS A 108 1.07 -61.12 21.27
N PHE A 109 0.93 -61.48 22.55
CA PHE A 109 0.84 -60.49 23.63
C PHE A 109 2.15 -59.74 23.85
N ASP A 110 3.29 -60.39 23.69
CA ASP A 110 4.59 -59.69 23.73
C ASP A 110 4.74 -58.71 22.55
N GLU A 111 4.26 -59.08 21.35
CA GLU A 111 4.20 -58.17 20.20
C GLU A 111 3.29 -56.96 20.48
N VAL A 112 2.13 -57.18 21.10
CA VAL A 112 1.21 -56.11 21.51
C VAL A 112 1.88 -55.18 22.54
N GLN A 113 2.58 -55.72 23.53
CA GLN A 113 3.30 -54.91 24.52
C GLN A 113 4.37 -54.02 23.86
N ASN A 114 5.10 -54.55 22.86
CA ASN A 114 6.06 -53.76 22.11
C ASN A 114 5.39 -52.61 21.34
N TYR A 115 4.20 -52.85 20.76
CA TYR A 115 3.44 -51.80 20.10
C TYR A 115 2.91 -50.74 21.09
N ILE A 116 2.48 -51.14 22.29
CA ILE A 116 2.10 -50.23 23.39
C ILE A 116 3.30 -49.36 23.78
N ASN A 117 4.47 -49.96 24.00
CA ASN A 117 5.71 -49.24 24.34
C ASN A 117 6.14 -48.27 23.25
N SER A 118 5.89 -48.60 21.97
CA SER A 118 6.17 -47.74 20.83
C SER A 118 5.12 -46.64 20.59
N GLY A 119 4.03 -46.60 21.37
CA GLY A 119 2.95 -45.64 21.20
C GLY A 119 1.96 -45.96 20.06
N ASN A 120 2.10 -47.11 19.39
CA ASN A 120 1.27 -47.50 18.25
C ASN A 120 0.02 -48.27 18.69
N THR A 121 -0.97 -47.53 19.18
CA THR A 121 -2.22 -48.08 19.71
C THR A 121 -3.09 -48.77 18.65
N VAL A 122 -2.96 -48.40 17.38
CA VAL A 122 -3.74 -48.96 16.26
C VAL A 122 -3.25 -50.37 15.91
N ALA A 123 -1.93 -50.57 15.85
CA ALA A 123 -1.34 -51.88 15.59
C ALA A 123 -1.56 -52.85 16.75
N ALA A 124 -1.42 -52.37 17.99
CA ALA A 124 -1.63 -53.14 19.21
C ALA A 124 -3.07 -53.69 19.32
N GLU A 125 -4.06 -52.85 19.08
CA GLU A 125 -5.49 -53.23 19.13
C GLU A 125 -5.87 -54.22 18.02
N LYS A 126 -5.32 -54.05 16.81
CA LYS A 126 -5.55 -54.97 15.69
C LYS A 126 -5.09 -56.39 16.03
N ILE A 127 -3.90 -56.54 16.62
CA ILE A 127 -3.35 -57.84 16.98
C ILE A 127 -4.14 -58.48 18.12
N LEU A 128 -4.56 -57.72 19.13
CA LEU A 128 -5.43 -58.23 20.20
C LEU A 128 -6.78 -58.74 19.66
N LEU A 129 -7.44 -57.95 18.80
CA LEU A 129 -8.74 -58.32 18.22
C LEU A 129 -8.65 -59.61 17.39
N GLN A 130 -7.58 -59.78 16.61
CA GLN A 130 -7.36 -60.98 15.80
C GLN A 130 -7.18 -62.25 16.65
N ASN A 131 -6.67 -62.11 17.88
CA ASN A 131 -6.37 -63.23 18.76
C ASN A 131 -7.47 -63.49 19.83
N ALA A 132 -8.52 -62.66 19.87
CA ALA A 132 -9.63 -62.77 20.83
C ALA A 132 -10.34 -64.14 20.79
N PHE A 133 -10.50 -64.73 19.61
CA PHE A 133 -11.13 -66.04 19.46
C PHE A 133 -10.25 -67.18 20.00
N GLY A 134 -8.94 -67.12 19.75
CA GLY A 134 -7.98 -68.12 20.23
C GLY A 134 -7.87 -68.14 21.76
N ILE A 135 -8.01 -66.98 22.42
CA ILE A 135 -8.00 -66.86 23.88
C ILE A 135 -9.24 -67.56 24.48
N LYS A 136 -10.41 -67.38 23.87
CA LYS A 136 -11.65 -68.03 24.28
C LYS A 136 -11.58 -69.56 24.11
N GLU A 137 -10.85 -70.05 23.10
CA GLU A 137 -10.64 -71.49 22.84
C GLU A 137 -9.68 -72.14 23.86
N VAL A 138 -8.66 -71.42 24.31
CA VAL A 138 -7.69 -71.90 25.32
C VAL A 138 -8.27 -71.87 26.75
N ASN A 139 -9.15 -70.92 27.05
CA ASN A 139 -9.85 -70.77 28.34
C ASN A 139 -8.94 -70.83 29.58
N ASP A 140 -7.76 -70.23 29.47
CA ASP A 140 -6.77 -70.09 30.54
C ASP A 140 -6.99 -68.76 31.27
N GLU A 141 -7.11 -68.82 32.60
CA GLU A 141 -7.38 -67.67 33.47
C GLU A 141 -6.25 -66.64 33.42
N GLN A 142 -4.99 -67.07 33.30
CA GLN A 142 -3.83 -66.15 33.26
C GLN A 142 -3.75 -65.39 31.92
N LEU A 143 -4.04 -66.07 30.80
CA LEU A 143 -4.07 -65.44 29.48
C LEU A 143 -5.25 -64.48 29.33
N ASN A 144 -6.41 -64.82 29.89
CA ASN A 144 -7.57 -63.93 29.95
C ASN A 144 -7.27 -62.67 30.77
N ALA A 145 -6.64 -62.80 31.93
CA ALA A 145 -6.23 -61.65 32.74
C ALA A 145 -5.24 -60.74 31.97
N ARG A 146 -4.26 -61.33 31.29
CA ARG A 146 -3.27 -60.60 30.49
C ARG A 146 -3.90 -59.88 29.28
N PHE A 147 -4.88 -60.50 28.63
CA PHE A 147 -5.64 -59.86 27.54
C PHE A 147 -6.39 -58.62 28.03
N MET A 148 -7.10 -58.72 29.17
CA MET A 148 -7.84 -57.62 29.76
C MET A 148 -6.91 -56.48 30.21
N GLN A 149 -5.75 -56.82 30.77
CA GLN A 149 -4.73 -55.84 31.13
C GLN A 149 -4.21 -55.08 29.89
N LEU A 150 -3.85 -55.78 28.82
CA LEU A 150 -3.38 -55.14 27.57
C LEU A 150 -4.46 -54.26 26.93
N GLN A 151 -5.73 -54.67 27.02
CA GLN A 151 -6.85 -53.87 26.53
C GLN A 151 -7.01 -52.56 27.32
N GLU A 152 -6.85 -52.62 28.65
CA GLU A 152 -6.88 -51.44 29.52
C GLU A 152 -5.67 -50.52 29.25
N GLU A 153 -4.46 -51.08 29.13
CA GLU A 153 -3.24 -50.32 28.81
C GLU A 153 -3.35 -49.57 27.47
N ILE A 154 -3.94 -50.20 26.44
CA ILE A 154 -4.19 -49.53 25.16
C ILE A 154 -5.23 -48.41 25.29
N SER A 155 -6.28 -48.62 26.08
CA SER A 155 -7.31 -47.62 26.32
C SER A 155 -6.72 -46.39 27.02
N GLN A 156 -5.97 -46.60 28.11
CA GLN A 156 -5.29 -45.54 28.85
C GLN A 156 -4.29 -44.79 27.96
N LEU A 157 -3.46 -45.51 27.19
CA LEU A 157 -2.50 -44.90 26.28
C LEU A 157 -3.19 -44.04 25.19
N LYS A 158 -4.33 -44.49 24.64
CA LYS A 158 -5.12 -43.70 23.68
C LYS A 158 -5.65 -42.41 24.30
N GLU A 159 -6.13 -42.47 25.53
CA GLU A 159 -6.61 -41.28 26.24
C GLU A 159 -5.49 -40.30 26.52
N GLU A 160 -4.33 -40.77 26.96
CA GLU A 160 -3.15 -39.94 27.18
C GLU A 160 -2.68 -39.26 25.90
N LEU A 161 -2.58 -40.01 24.79
CA LEU A 161 -2.18 -39.46 23.50
C LEU A 161 -3.17 -38.40 23.00
N ARG A 162 -4.48 -38.63 23.18
CA ARG A 162 -5.52 -37.63 22.86
C ARG A 162 -5.39 -36.38 23.71
N ARG A 163 -5.18 -36.52 25.03
CA ARG A 163 -4.99 -35.37 25.94
C ARG A 163 -3.77 -34.55 25.53
N LYS A 164 -2.63 -35.20 25.27
CA LYS A 164 -1.39 -34.54 24.80
C LYS A 164 -1.60 -33.83 23.46
N GLU A 165 -2.36 -34.42 22.53
CA GLU A 165 -2.65 -33.78 21.24
C GLU A 165 -3.55 -32.55 21.38
N ILE A 166 -4.57 -32.62 22.25
CA ILE A 166 -5.45 -31.48 22.57
C ILE A 166 -4.64 -30.36 23.22
N GLU A 167 -3.81 -30.67 24.22
CA GLU A 167 -2.96 -29.70 24.91
C GLU A 167 -1.99 -29.00 23.95
N ARG A 168 -1.35 -29.77 23.06
CA ARG A 168 -0.47 -29.20 22.02
C ARG A 168 -1.22 -28.22 21.11
N LYS A 169 -2.43 -28.58 20.65
CA LYS A 169 -3.24 -27.71 19.78
C LYS A 169 -3.67 -26.44 20.51
N VAL A 170 -4.12 -26.54 21.76
CA VAL A 170 -4.50 -25.38 22.58
C VAL A 170 -3.31 -24.44 22.80
N GLU A 171 -2.11 -24.98 23.06
CA GLU A 171 -0.92 -24.17 23.26
C GLU A 171 -0.45 -23.50 21.94
N GLU A 172 -0.50 -24.21 20.81
CA GLU A 172 -0.23 -23.62 19.48
C GLU A 172 -1.21 -22.50 19.15
N GLU A 173 -2.50 -22.68 19.44
CA GLU A 173 -3.53 -21.69 19.18
C GLU A 173 -3.40 -20.48 20.11
N ARG A 174 -3.05 -20.70 21.37
CA ARG A 174 -2.72 -19.64 22.33
C ARG A 174 -1.51 -18.82 21.88
N LYS A 175 -0.46 -19.47 21.37
CA LYS A 175 0.73 -18.80 20.81
C LYS A 175 0.36 -17.96 19.59
N LYS A 176 -0.41 -18.50 18.64
CA LYS A 176 -0.90 -17.76 17.46
C LYS A 176 -1.74 -16.55 17.86
N GLN A 177 -2.66 -16.70 18.82
CA GLN A 177 -3.47 -15.59 19.31
C GLN A 177 -2.62 -14.51 20.01
N ALA A 178 -1.63 -14.91 20.80
CA ALA A 178 -0.71 -13.97 21.45
C ALA A 178 0.15 -13.20 20.44
N GLU A 179 0.63 -13.88 19.40
CA GLU A 179 1.38 -13.25 18.31
C GLU A 179 0.51 -12.29 17.50
N ALA A 180 -0.71 -12.70 17.12
CA ALA A 180 -1.65 -11.84 16.41
C ALA A 180 -1.99 -10.58 17.21
N LYS A 181 -2.19 -10.70 18.54
CA LYS A 181 -2.41 -9.54 19.43
C LYS A 181 -1.20 -8.60 19.45
N ARG A 182 0.03 -9.14 19.50
CA ARG A 182 1.26 -8.32 19.46
C ARG A 182 1.41 -7.57 18.14
N ILE A 183 1.13 -8.23 17.01
CA ILE A 183 1.18 -7.61 15.68
C ILE A 183 0.13 -6.50 15.58
N ALA A 184 -1.11 -6.76 16.00
CA ALA A 184 -2.19 -5.78 16.00
C ALA A 184 -1.87 -4.56 16.89
N GLU A 185 -1.30 -4.77 18.08
CA GLU A 185 -0.89 -3.66 18.96
C GLU A 185 0.24 -2.83 18.35
N LEU A 186 1.25 -3.48 17.76
CA LEU A 186 2.34 -2.79 17.08
C LEU A 186 1.82 -1.98 15.89
N GLN A 187 0.90 -2.53 15.12
CA GLN A 187 0.28 -1.86 13.99
C GLN A 187 -0.53 -0.64 14.45
N ARG A 188 -1.34 -0.77 15.51
CA ARG A 188 -2.08 0.35 16.09
C ARG A 188 -1.15 1.47 16.56
N ARG A 189 -0.04 1.14 17.23
CA ARG A 189 0.96 2.15 17.66
C ARG A 189 1.61 2.86 16.47
N LYS A 190 1.92 2.12 15.39
CA LYS A 190 2.46 2.70 14.15
C LYS A 190 1.45 3.62 13.47
N GLU A 191 0.18 3.23 13.42
CA GLU A 191 -0.90 4.04 12.85
C GLU A 191 -1.14 5.32 13.67
N GLU A 192 -1.19 5.21 15.00
CA GLU A 192 -1.29 6.36 15.91
C GLU A 192 -0.10 7.33 15.73
N GLN A 193 1.13 6.80 15.61
CA GLN A 193 2.31 7.63 15.38
C GLN A 193 2.28 8.29 14.00
N ALA A 194 1.93 7.53 12.96
CA ALA A 194 1.80 8.07 11.60
C ALA A 194 0.69 9.13 11.50
N ALA A 195 -0.41 8.97 12.23
CA ALA A 195 -1.48 9.96 12.31
C ALA A 195 -0.99 11.26 12.98
N LYS A 196 -0.29 11.16 14.11
CA LYS A 196 0.32 12.33 14.78
C LYS A 196 1.33 13.05 13.90
N GLU A 197 2.18 12.31 13.19
CA GLU A 197 3.15 12.89 12.25
C GLU A 197 2.47 13.60 11.07
N ARG A 198 1.37 13.04 10.55
CA ARG A 198 0.56 13.68 9.50
C ARG A 198 -0.07 14.98 10.00
N GLU A 199 -0.69 14.95 11.17
CA GLU A 199 -1.30 16.13 11.78
C GLU A 199 -0.27 17.24 12.04
N GLU A 200 0.94 16.88 12.52
CA GLU A 200 2.01 17.85 12.72
C GLU A 200 2.51 18.45 11.41
N ARG A 201 2.64 17.64 10.34
CA ARG A 201 3.02 18.13 9.01
C ARG A 201 1.95 19.07 8.44
N GLU A 202 0.68 18.71 8.58
CA GLU A 202 -0.43 19.58 8.15
C GLU A 202 -0.45 20.89 8.94
N ARG A 203 -0.24 20.85 10.25
CA ARG A 203 -0.15 22.07 11.08
C ARG A 203 1.01 22.95 10.63
N LYS A 204 2.21 22.37 10.44
CA LYS A 204 3.39 23.10 9.95
C LYS A 204 3.16 23.69 8.56
N ALA A 205 2.47 22.97 7.67
CA ALA A 205 2.11 23.46 6.35
C ALA A 205 1.15 24.67 6.45
N ARG A 206 0.10 24.58 7.26
CA ARG A 206 -0.84 25.70 7.50
C ARG A 206 -0.16 26.91 8.13
N GLU A 207 0.70 26.71 9.13
CA GLU A 207 1.48 27.79 9.76
C GLU A 207 2.40 28.48 8.74
N TYR A 208 3.02 27.71 7.85
CA TYR A 208 3.86 28.24 6.77
C TYR A 208 3.04 29.03 5.74
N GLU A 209 1.90 28.50 5.30
CA GLU A 209 0.97 29.18 4.38
C GLU A 209 0.43 30.48 4.99
N GLU A 210 0.02 30.45 6.25
CA GLU A 210 -0.45 31.65 6.96
C GLU A 210 0.65 32.70 7.08
N LYS A 211 1.89 32.28 7.37
CA LYS A 211 3.04 33.17 7.42
C LYS A 211 3.30 33.82 6.06
N LEU A 212 3.24 33.05 4.98
CA LEU A 212 3.42 33.56 3.61
C LEU A 212 2.32 34.56 3.25
N ALA A 213 1.05 34.22 3.51
CA ALA A 213 -0.10 35.08 3.27
C ALA A 213 -0.02 36.39 4.07
N LYS A 214 0.43 36.33 5.33
CA LYS A 214 0.64 37.52 6.17
C LYS A 214 1.76 38.41 5.62
N GLU A 215 2.85 37.83 5.13
CA GLU A 215 3.94 38.57 4.50
C GLU A 215 3.48 39.25 3.20
N GLU A 216 2.71 38.54 2.36
CA GLU A 216 2.13 39.09 1.13
C GLU A 216 1.14 40.21 1.41
N ALA A 217 0.25 40.04 2.40
CA ALA A 217 -0.70 41.07 2.81
C ALA A 217 0.01 42.31 3.38
N ALA A 218 1.07 42.13 4.17
CA ALA A 218 1.89 43.24 4.66
C ALA A 218 2.57 43.99 3.51
N ARG A 219 3.11 43.26 2.53
CA ARG A 219 3.72 43.84 1.33
C ARG A 219 2.71 44.64 0.51
N GLN A 220 1.52 44.10 0.30
CA GLN A 220 0.45 44.77 -0.44
C GLN A 220 0.01 46.06 0.25
N LYS A 221 -0.14 46.04 1.58
CA LYS A 221 -0.45 47.24 2.37
C LYS A 221 0.63 48.31 2.26
N GLU A 222 1.91 47.93 2.27
CA GLU A 222 3.01 48.88 2.10
C GLU A 222 3.04 49.47 0.68
N ILE A 223 2.80 48.65 -0.35
CA ILE A 223 2.65 49.13 -1.74
C ILE A 223 1.51 50.15 -1.84
N GLU A 224 0.35 49.84 -1.26
CA GLU A 224 -0.82 50.73 -1.24
C GLU A 224 -0.54 52.04 -0.50
N ARG A 225 0.13 51.97 0.66
CA ARG A 225 0.57 53.14 1.41
C ARG A 225 1.49 54.04 0.59
N LEU A 226 2.54 53.45 0.00
CA LEU A 226 3.50 54.20 -0.82
C LEU A 226 2.83 54.80 -2.06
N LYS A 227 1.95 54.04 -2.71
CA LYS A 227 1.16 54.50 -3.86
C LYS A 227 0.29 55.70 -3.48
N ALA A 228 -0.44 55.63 -2.38
CA ALA A 228 -1.26 56.74 -1.90
C ALA A 228 -0.41 57.99 -1.61
N GLN A 229 0.78 57.82 -1.06
CA GLN A 229 1.70 58.92 -0.78
C GLN A 229 2.30 59.54 -2.06
N ILE A 230 2.69 58.72 -3.04
CA ILE A 230 3.42 59.19 -4.22
C ILE A 230 2.51 59.79 -5.30
N THR A 231 1.28 59.26 -5.45
CA THR A 231 0.35 59.68 -6.51
C THR A 231 -0.30 61.04 -6.28
N ILE A 232 -0.04 61.70 -5.15
CA ILE A 232 -0.44 63.08 -4.91
C ILE A 232 0.15 63.95 -6.02
N ARG A 233 -0.69 64.73 -6.71
CA ARG A 233 -0.27 65.53 -7.86
C ARG A 233 0.21 66.93 -7.46
N LYS A 234 1.09 67.51 -8.28
CA LYS A 234 1.45 68.93 -8.26
C LYS A 234 0.25 69.80 -8.63
N ILE A 235 0.29 71.07 -8.27
CA ILE A 235 -0.77 72.04 -8.62
C ILE A 235 -0.77 72.25 -10.14
N GLU A 236 0.43 72.39 -10.73
CA GLU A 236 0.67 72.63 -12.16
C GLU A 236 0.67 71.33 -12.99
N ALA A 237 -0.12 70.33 -12.57
CA ALA A 237 -0.09 69.00 -13.19
C ALA A 237 -0.50 69.03 -14.67
N ASN A 238 -1.50 69.84 -15.02
CA ASN A 238 -1.98 69.91 -16.41
C ASN A 238 -0.94 70.61 -17.30
N GLU A 239 -0.34 71.69 -16.81
CA GLU A 239 0.71 72.45 -17.49
C GLU A 239 1.94 71.58 -17.77
N ILE A 240 2.36 70.77 -16.79
CA ILE A 240 3.46 69.81 -16.95
C ILE A 240 3.14 68.79 -18.05
N LEU A 241 1.95 68.19 -18.02
CA LEU A 241 1.57 67.16 -19.01
C LEU A 241 1.41 67.75 -20.41
N ASP A 242 0.80 68.93 -20.53
CA ASP A 242 0.61 69.62 -21.80
C ASP A 242 1.97 70.07 -22.37
N TYR A 243 2.88 70.57 -21.53
CA TYR A 243 4.25 70.89 -21.93
C TYR A 243 4.99 69.67 -22.46
N LEU A 244 4.97 68.54 -21.72
CA LEU A 244 5.59 67.29 -22.16
C LEU A 244 4.99 66.80 -23.47
N ARG A 245 3.66 66.84 -23.60
CA ARG A 245 2.95 66.44 -24.83
C ARG A 245 3.32 67.34 -26.01
N GLN A 246 3.33 68.66 -25.82
CA GLN A 246 3.69 69.64 -26.85
C GLN A 246 5.15 69.45 -27.30
N LYS A 247 6.05 69.16 -26.35
CA LYS A 247 7.45 68.82 -26.66
C LYS A 247 7.61 67.40 -27.19
N GLY A 248 6.54 66.63 -27.32
CA GLY A 248 6.50 65.28 -27.89
C GLY A 248 7.23 64.24 -27.03
N VAL A 249 7.10 64.33 -25.71
CA VAL A 249 7.55 63.31 -24.75
C VAL A 249 6.37 62.40 -24.45
N SER A 250 6.45 61.13 -24.84
CA SER A 250 5.39 60.13 -24.68
C SER A 250 5.56 59.23 -23.45
N CYS A 251 6.81 59.03 -23.02
CA CYS A 251 7.17 58.22 -21.86
C CYS A 251 8.56 58.62 -21.36
N PHE A 252 8.90 58.21 -20.13
CA PHE A 252 10.27 58.17 -19.63
C PHE A 252 10.82 56.75 -19.75
N TYR A 253 12.14 56.62 -19.64
CA TYR A 253 12.82 55.36 -19.77
C TYR A 253 13.60 55.01 -18.51
N HIS A 254 13.60 53.73 -18.14
CA HIS A 254 14.46 53.20 -17.09
C HIS A 254 15.16 51.96 -17.63
N PHE A 255 16.48 52.04 -17.83
CA PHE A 255 17.24 50.85 -18.18
C PHE A 255 17.69 50.11 -16.92
N THR A 256 17.59 48.79 -16.95
CA THR A 256 18.00 47.93 -15.83
C THR A 256 18.48 46.58 -16.36
N ASP A 257 19.15 45.80 -15.53
CA ASP A 257 19.53 44.43 -15.88
C ASP A 257 18.31 43.50 -15.86
N GLU A 258 18.20 42.60 -16.83
CA GLU A 258 17.16 41.58 -16.93
C GLU A 258 16.99 40.78 -15.62
N ARG A 259 18.10 40.52 -14.89
CA ARG A 259 18.10 39.81 -13.60
C ARG A 259 17.29 40.52 -12.52
N ASN A 260 17.05 41.83 -12.64
CA ASN A 260 16.27 42.60 -11.66
C ASN A 260 14.76 42.47 -11.91
N LEU A 261 14.33 42.07 -13.11
CA LEU A 261 12.92 42.05 -13.53
C LEU A 261 12.01 41.19 -12.63
N PRO A 262 12.40 39.98 -12.18
CA PRO A 262 11.58 39.20 -11.26
C PRO A 262 11.34 39.91 -9.93
N SER A 263 12.34 40.64 -9.41
CA SER A 263 12.22 41.42 -8.17
C SER A 263 11.26 42.59 -8.35
N ILE A 264 11.39 43.34 -9.46
CA ILE A 264 10.51 44.47 -9.80
C ILE A 264 9.04 44.01 -9.89
N ARG A 265 8.77 42.86 -10.53
CA ARG A 265 7.42 42.27 -10.62
C ARG A 265 6.90 41.84 -9.25
N LYS A 266 7.72 41.11 -8.48
CA LYS A 266 7.35 40.60 -7.16
C LYS A 266 7.06 41.71 -6.15
N MET A 267 7.80 42.82 -6.24
CA MET A 267 7.66 43.97 -5.36
C MET A 267 6.63 44.98 -5.87
N GLY A 268 5.98 44.75 -7.02
CA GLY A 268 4.92 45.60 -7.53
C GLY A 268 5.38 46.95 -8.08
N GLY A 269 6.65 47.09 -8.49
CA GLY A 269 7.15 48.30 -9.12
C GLY A 269 8.66 48.54 -8.96
N LEU A 270 9.10 49.74 -9.33
CA LEU A 270 10.50 50.19 -9.19
C LEU A 270 10.67 50.96 -7.88
N TYR A 271 11.71 50.64 -7.13
CA TYR A 271 12.04 51.30 -5.86
C TYR A 271 13.38 52.03 -5.97
N SER A 272 13.54 53.09 -5.20
CA SER A 272 14.83 53.75 -5.02
C SER A 272 15.84 52.76 -4.43
N TRP A 273 17.11 52.89 -4.79
CA TRP A 273 18.15 52.00 -4.27
C TRP A 273 18.23 52.10 -2.73
N TYR A 274 17.99 53.30 -2.19
CA TYR A 274 17.98 53.54 -0.75
C TYR A 274 16.82 52.81 -0.06
N TYR A 275 15.60 52.87 -0.60
CA TYR A 275 14.47 52.13 -0.05
C TYR A 275 14.72 50.62 -0.08
N CYS A 276 15.29 50.10 -1.18
CA CYS A 276 15.68 48.69 -1.27
C CYS A 276 16.68 48.29 -0.17
N GLN A 277 17.68 49.12 0.09
CA GLN A 277 18.66 48.87 1.14
C GLN A 277 18.03 48.88 2.54
N GLN A 278 17.20 49.87 2.86
CA GLN A 278 16.55 50.00 4.17
C GLN A 278 15.56 48.87 4.46
N ASN A 279 14.91 48.33 3.41
CA ASN A 279 13.91 47.28 3.54
C ASN A 279 14.43 45.87 3.17
N ASN A 280 15.75 45.69 3.07
CA ASN A 280 16.39 44.42 2.72
C ASN A 280 15.87 43.80 1.40
N ILE A 281 15.49 44.63 0.44
CA ILE A 281 15.10 44.20 -0.90
C ILE A 281 16.37 44.01 -1.73
N LYS A 282 16.64 42.77 -2.11
CA LYS A 282 17.82 42.43 -2.92
C LYS A 282 17.65 42.92 -4.36
N ILE A 283 18.62 43.71 -4.83
CA ILE A 283 18.79 44.07 -6.25
C ILE A 283 19.92 43.20 -6.81
N PRO A 284 19.64 42.19 -7.66
CA PRO A 284 20.66 41.28 -8.17
C PRO A 284 21.83 41.96 -8.90
N ASN A 285 21.54 42.96 -9.74
CA ASN A 285 22.57 43.75 -10.42
C ASN A 285 22.20 45.24 -10.46
N PRO A 286 22.61 46.06 -9.47
CA PRO A 286 22.25 47.48 -9.44
C PRO A 286 22.94 48.28 -10.54
N GLY A 287 22.25 49.30 -11.06
CA GLY A 287 22.80 50.21 -12.07
C GLY A 287 23.82 51.21 -11.53
N GLY A 288 23.76 51.53 -10.23
CA GLY A 288 24.72 52.41 -9.54
C GLY A 288 25.86 51.62 -8.89
N ASP A 289 27.01 52.28 -8.75
CA ASP A 289 28.14 51.84 -7.94
C ASP A 289 28.20 52.60 -6.60
N THR A 290 29.12 52.20 -5.71
CA THR A 290 29.31 52.84 -4.40
C THR A 290 29.54 54.35 -4.50
N LEU A 291 30.24 54.81 -5.55
CA LEU A 291 30.52 56.23 -5.76
C LEU A 291 29.24 56.99 -6.11
N SER A 292 28.42 56.45 -7.01
CA SER A 292 27.13 57.04 -7.38
C SER A 292 26.18 57.16 -6.18
N TRP A 293 26.15 56.15 -5.31
CA TRP A 293 25.32 56.18 -4.09
C TRP A 293 25.78 57.25 -3.09
N GLN A 294 27.10 57.45 -2.96
CA GLN A 294 27.64 58.53 -2.12
C GLN A 294 27.29 59.91 -2.69
N LEU A 295 27.37 60.10 -4.01
CA LEU A 295 27.00 61.34 -4.68
C LEU A 295 25.51 61.65 -4.50
N ASP A 296 24.65 60.65 -4.72
CA ASP A 296 23.21 60.76 -4.48
C ASP A 296 22.93 61.15 -3.03
N SER A 297 23.58 60.50 -2.07
CA SER A 297 23.40 60.77 -0.64
C SER A 297 23.80 62.20 -0.27
N ARG A 298 24.92 62.71 -0.83
CA ARG A 298 25.36 64.09 -0.62
C ARG A 298 24.38 65.12 -1.19
N LYS A 299 23.68 64.77 -2.27
CA LYS A 299 22.70 65.63 -2.96
C LYS A 299 21.25 65.43 -2.49
N GLY A 300 21.00 64.51 -1.56
CA GLY A 300 19.64 64.18 -1.11
C GLY A 300 18.78 63.51 -2.19
N LEU A 301 19.41 62.74 -3.09
CA LEU A 301 18.79 62.07 -4.23
C LEU A 301 18.73 60.54 -4.09
N GLN A 302 19.21 59.99 -2.97
CA GLN A 302 19.27 58.54 -2.72
C GLN A 302 17.91 57.85 -2.76
N ASP A 303 16.86 58.57 -2.35
CA ASP A 303 15.49 58.07 -2.30
C ASP A 303 14.67 58.45 -3.54
N TYR A 304 15.30 58.43 -4.72
CA TYR A 304 14.62 58.69 -6.00
C TYR A 304 14.92 57.58 -7.00
N VAL A 305 13.88 57.12 -7.69
CA VAL A 305 13.99 56.30 -8.89
C VAL A 305 14.35 57.21 -10.06
N ARG A 306 15.48 56.92 -10.71
CA ARG A 306 16.02 57.72 -11.81
C ARG A 306 15.46 57.23 -13.14
N LEU A 307 14.79 58.13 -13.85
CA LEU A 307 14.27 57.92 -15.19
C LEU A 307 14.98 58.86 -16.17
N SER A 308 15.21 58.38 -17.38
CA SER A 308 15.83 59.13 -18.46
C SER A 308 14.77 59.67 -19.42
N PHE A 309 15.03 60.83 -20.00
CA PHE A 309 14.21 61.37 -21.10
C PHE A 309 14.56 60.72 -22.46
N CYS A 310 15.74 60.09 -22.58
CA CYS A 310 16.19 59.38 -23.77
C CYS A 310 16.13 57.85 -23.60
N ASN A 311 16.06 57.12 -24.70
CA ASN A 311 16.01 55.65 -24.74
C ASN A 311 17.39 55.00 -24.92
N ASP A 312 18.43 55.77 -25.21
CA ASP A 312 19.79 55.33 -25.52
C ASP A 312 20.83 55.95 -24.57
N HIS A 313 20.50 55.94 -23.28
CA HIS A 313 21.31 56.60 -22.25
C HIS A 313 22.79 56.18 -22.30
N PRO A 314 23.76 57.13 -22.37
CA PRO A 314 25.19 56.83 -22.52
C PRO A 314 25.77 55.87 -21.46
N MET A 315 25.19 55.84 -20.26
CA MET A 315 25.61 54.90 -19.20
C MET A 315 25.24 53.44 -19.49
N ALA A 316 24.25 53.17 -20.33
CA ALA A 316 23.87 51.81 -20.71
C ALA A 316 25.02 51.08 -21.41
N TYR A 317 25.79 51.78 -22.24
CA TYR A 317 26.96 51.21 -22.91
C TYR A 317 28.01 50.68 -21.91
N ARG A 318 28.32 51.44 -20.86
CA ARG A 318 29.25 51.00 -19.81
C ARG A 318 28.76 49.73 -19.10
N LYS A 319 27.47 49.68 -18.74
CA LYS A 319 26.88 48.50 -18.09
C LYS A 319 26.86 47.26 -18.99
N LYS A 320 26.67 47.43 -20.30
CA LYS A 320 26.82 46.32 -21.25
C LYS A 320 28.26 45.80 -21.30
N GLN A 321 29.26 46.69 -21.27
CA GLN A 321 30.67 46.28 -21.20
C GLN A 321 31.01 45.52 -19.92
N GLU A 322 30.31 45.80 -18.81
CA GLU A 322 30.38 45.03 -17.56
C GLU A 322 29.66 43.67 -17.63
N GLY A 323 29.07 43.30 -18.78
CA GLY A 323 28.37 42.04 -18.99
C GLY A 323 26.90 42.05 -18.61
N ALA A 324 26.30 43.23 -18.34
CA ALA A 324 24.88 43.33 -18.03
C ALA A 324 24.01 43.14 -19.29
N ARG A 325 22.97 42.32 -19.18
CA ARG A 325 21.95 42.20 -20.22
C ARG A 325 20.84 43.21 -19.94
N LEU A 326 20.89 44.35 -20.64
CA LEU A 326 20.03 45.48 -20.35
C LEU A 326 18.68 45.40 -21.07
N ILE A 327 17.64 45.68 -20.29
CA ILE A 327 16.28 45.93 -20.75
C ILE A 327 15.92 47.38 -20.49
N LEU A 328 15.03 47.92 -21.32
CA LEU A 328 14.50 49.27 -21.25
C LEU A 328 13.03 49.22 -20.86
N LEU A 329 12.72 49.74 -19.69
CA LEU A 329 11.36 49.91 -19.20
C LEU A 329 10.82 51.27 -19.63
N GLU A 330 9.60 51.28 -20.14
CA GLU A 330 8.86 52.47 -20.53
C GLU A 330 7.91 52.88 -19.41
N ILE A 331 8.04 54.11 -18.93
CA ILE A 331 7.30 54.65 -17.80
C ILE A 331 6.36 55.75 -18.29
N LYS A 332 5.08 55.67 -17.93
CA LYS A 332 4.06 56.67 -18.29
C LYS A 332 4.47 58.07 -17.83
N VAL A 333 4.18 59.08 -18.65
CA VAL A 333 4.48 60.49 -18.35
C VAL A 333 3.76 61.01 -17.10
N ASP A 334 2.67 60.37 -16.68
CA ASP A 334 1.93 60.69 -15.46
C ASP A 334 2.80 60.78 -14.20
N VAL A 335 3.93 60.06 -14.15
CA VAL A 335 4.85 60.13 -13.00
C VAL A 335 5.53 61.50 -12.84
N ALA A 336 5.55 62.31 -13.91
CA ALA A 336 6.08 63.69 -13.90
C ALA A 336 5.30 64.60 -12.97
N VAL A 337 4.00 64.37 -12.83
CA VAL A 337 3.11 65.25 -12.06
C VAL A 337 3.03 64.89 -10.58
N PHE A 338 3.70 63.84 -10.13
CA PHE A 338 3.73 63.52 -8.70
C PHE A 338 4.40 64.65 -7.92
N LYS A 339 3.82 65.02 -6.78
CA LYS A 339 4.17 66.20 -5.98
C LYS A 339 5.68 66.29 -5.72
N GLU A 340 6.28 65.16 -5.41
CA GLU A 340 7.69 65.06 -5.03
C GLU A 340 8.64 64.81 -6.21
N THR A 341 8.12 64.57 -7.43
CA THR A 341 8.96 64.34 -8.61
C THR A 341 9.82 65.56 -8.90
N LYS A 342 11.09 65.30 -9.22
CA LYS A 342 12.10 66.30 -9.58
C LYS A 342 12.54 66.13 -11.03
N PHE A 343 12.97 67.22 -11.63
CA PHE A 343 13.58 67.23 -12.96
C PHE A 343 15.03 67.71 -12.84
N SER A 344 15.93 67.12 -13.60
CA SER A 344 17.33 67.52 -13.72
C SER A 344 17.63 67.86 -15.18
N ASP A 345 18.27 69.00 -15.41
CA ASP A 345 18.65 69.48 -16.74
C ASP A 345 19.72 68.62 -17.44
N ILE A 346 20.57 67.98 -16.64
CA ILE A 346 21.59 67.00 -17.04
C ILE A 346 21.58 65.81 -16.06
N ASN A 347 22.53 64.89 -16.18
CA ASN A 347 22.68 63.78 -15.22
C ASN A 347 22.80 64.32 -13.79
N ALA A 348 21.90 63.96 -12.88
CA ALA A 348 21.85 64.59 -11.56
C ALA A 348 23.08 64.26 -10.67
N ALA A 349 23.90 63.26 -11.03
CA ALA A 349 25.19 63.02 -10.39
C ALA A 349 26.26 64.05 -10.77
N ASP A 350 26.13 64.75 -11.91
CA ASP A 350 27.09 65.77 -12.38
C ASP A 350 27.14 66.99 -11.43
N GLY A 351 28.33 67.52 -11.16
CA GLY A 351 28.53 68.65 -10.25
C GLY A 351 27.81 69.93 -10.68
N ASN A 352 27.51 70.08 -11.97
CA ASN A 352 26.83 71.25 -12.53
C ASN A 352 25.32 71.04 -12.70
N ALA A 353 24.76 69.93 -12.19
CA ALA A 353 23.35 69.63 -12.37
C ALA A 353 22.46 70.60 -11.61
N SER A 354 21.47 71.17 -12.31
CA SER A 354 20.38 71.93 -11.72
C SER A 354 19.14 71.06 -11.68
N PHE A 355 18.62 70.83 -10.48
CA PHE A 355 17.42 70.02 -10.31
C PHE A 355 16.48 70.57 -9.24
N GLY A 356 15.20 70.38 -9.47
CA GLY A 356 14.15 70.83 -8.56
C GLY A 356 12.80 70.22 -8.90
N LYS A 357 11.77 70.60 -8.14
CA LYS A 357 10.41 70.03 -8.23
C LYS A 357 9.46 70.91 -9.05
N GLU A 358 9.86 72.13 -9.38
CA GLU A 358 8.96 73.13 -9.93
C GLU A 358 8.81 72.95 -11.44
N TYR A 359 7.73 73.49 -12.00
CA TYR A 359 7.52 73.48 -13.44
C TYR A 359 8.67 74.18 -14.21
N THR A 360 9.28 75.20 -13.62
CA THR A 360 10.46 75.88 -14.19
C THR A 360 11.68 74.95 -14.32
N ASP A 361 11.83 73.98 -13.41
CA ASP A 361 12.92 73.00 -13.49
C ASP A 361 12.74 72.05 -14.68
N LEU A 362 11.49 71.70 -15.00
CA LEU A 362 11.17 70.96 -16.22
C LEU A 362 11.45 71.80 -17.48
N GLN A 363 11.18 73.10 -17.43
CA GLN A 363 11.45 74.00 -18.56
C GLN A 363 12.95 74.16 -18.84
N ASN A 364 13.80 74.02 -17.81
CA ASN A 364 15.26 74.03 -17.96
C ASN A 364 15.79 72.77 -18.68
N VAL A 365 15.00 71.69 -18.74
CA VAL A 365 15.38 70.49 -19.50
C VAL A 365 15.33 70.78 -21.00
N LYS A 366 16.48 70.67 -21.67
CA LYS A 366 16.57 70.80 -23.13
C LYS A 366 16.03 69.56 -23.83
N ILE A 367 14.70 69.44 -23.94
CA ILE A 367 14.01 68.28 -24.55
C ILE A 367 14.48 67.99 -25.99
N SER A 368 14.92 69.00 -26.75
CA SER A 368 15.49 68.75 -28.08
C SER A 368 16.78 67.93 -28.04
N ALA A 369 17.61 68.08 -27.00
CA ALA A 369 18.83 67.29 -26.80
C ALA A 369 18.52 65.84 -26.40
N THR A 370 17.51 65.63 -25.55
CA THR A 370 17.13 64.27 -25.08
C THR A 370 16.51 63.41 -26.18
N LYS A 371 16.02 64.03 -27.26
CA LYS A 371 15.48 63.35 -28.45
C LYS A 371 16.53 62.96 -29.49
N ARG A 372 17.76 63.48 -29.38
CA ARG A 372 18.85 63.08 -30.25
C ARG A 372 19.29 61.67 -29.90
N HIS A 373 19.83 60.93 -30.87
CA HIS A 373 20.35 59.58 -30.65
C HIS A 373 21.87 59.54 -30.78
N TYR A 374 22.51 58.66 -30.02
CA TYR A 374 23.93 58.36 -30.05
C TYR A 374 24.82 59.60 -29.92
N VAL A 375 24.47 60.49 -28.99
CA VAL A 375 25.20 61.73 -28.75
C VAL A 375 26.57 61.40 -28.13
N GLY A 376 27.65 61.78 -28.83
CA GLY A 376 29.03 61.54 -28.38
C GLY A 376 29.49 62.53 -27.32
N ARG A 377 30.51 62.18 -26.54
CA ARG A 377 31.04 63.04 -25.44
C ARG A 377 31.50 64.44 -25.86
N ASN A 378 31.91 64.61 -27.12
CA ASN A 378 32.38 65.88 -27.66
C ASN A 378 31.24 66.78 -28.16
N ASP A 379 30.01 66.28 -28.16
CA ASP A 379 28.84 67.03 -28.59
C ASP A 379 28.38 68.00 -27.48
N PRO A 380 28.04 69.26 -27.81
CA PRO A 380 27.58 70.24 -26.82
C PRO A 380 26.31 69.81 -26.08
N ASP A 381 25.49 68.92 -26.66
CA ASP A 381 24.26 68.41 -26.05
C ASP A 381 24.48 67.13 -25.23
N PHE A 382 25.70 66.61 -25.13
CA PHE A 382 25.98 65.33 -24.47
C PHE A 382 25.50 65.26 -23.02
N LYS A 383 25.64 66.35 -22.27
CA LYS A 383 25.21 66.42 -20.88
C LYS A 383 23.69 66.54 -20.77
N GLN A 384 23.09 67.39 -21.60
CA GLN A 384 21.65 67.65 -21.63
C GLN A 384 20.85 66.46 -22.16
N HIS A 385 21.46 65.64 -23.02
CA HIS A 385 20.89 64.37 -23.46
C HIS A 385 20.67 63.40 -22.28
N GLN A 386 21.45 63.53 -21.19
CA GLN A 386 21.35 62.75 -19.96
C GLN A 386 20.45 63.40 -18.91
N ALA A 387 19.54 64.29 -19.31
CA ALA A 387 18.53 64.83 -18.40
C ALA A 387 17.67 63.72 -17.78
N GLU A 388 17.19 63.95 -16.56
CA GLU A 388 16.50 62.93 -15.77
C GLU A 388 15.19 63.43 -15.15
N CYS A 389 14.22 62.53 -15.08
CA CYS A 389 13.01 62.65 -14.28
C CYS A 389 13.16 61.73 -13.06
N MET A 390 13.03 62.29 -11.86
CA MET A 390 13.36 61.60 -10.61
C MET A 390 12.11 61.47 -9.76
N VAL A 391 11.58 60.25 -9.66
CA VAL A 391 10.36 59.96 -8.90
C VAL A 391 10.75 59.49 -7.51
N LYS A 392 10.14 60.08 -6.47
CA LYS A 392 10.51 59.78 -5.08
C LYS A 392 10.09 58.36 -4.67
N THR A 393 11.02 57.62 -4.08
CA THR A 393 10.86 56.30 -3.43
C THR A 393 10.39 55.15 -4.31
N PHE A 394 9.24 55.26 -4.97
CA PHE A 394 8.52 54.13 -5.58
C PHE A 394 7.75 54.55 -6.84
N ILE A 395 7.87 53.75 -7.91
CA ILE A 395 7.03 53.83 -9.11
C ILE A 395 6.18 52.56 -9.16
N PRO A 396 4.85 52.66 -8.98
CA PRO A 396 3.95 51.52 -9.06
C PRO A 396 3.98 50.84 -10.44
N ILE A 397 3.82 49.52 -10.45
CA ILE A 397 3.91 48.69 -11.66
C ILE A 397 2.95 49.12 -12.78
N GLU A 398 1.79 49.70 -12.46
CA GLU A 398 0.83 50.17 -13.46
C GLU A 398 1.31 51.37 -14.30
N PHE A 399 2.38 52.05 -13.87
CA PHE A 399 3.05 53.10 -14.63
C PHE A 399 4.12 52.56 -15.57
N ILE A 400 4.46 51.26 -15.50
CA ILE A 400 5.42 50.59 -16.37
C ILE A 400 4.67 49.90 -17.51
N THR A 401 4.72 50.43 -18.72
CA THR A 401 3.86 49.99 -19.84
C THR A 401 4.28 48.63 -20.40
N ASN A 402 5.58 48.33 -20.43
CA ASN A 402 6.15 47.15 -21.07
C ASN A 402 6.70 46.14 -20.04
N ILE A 403 6.22 46.12 -18.80
CA ILE A 403 6.75 45.25 -17.74
C ILE A 403 6.70 43.74 -18.07
N SER A 404 5.71 43.31 -18.86
CA SER A 404 5.54 41.92 -19.28
C SER A 404 6.51 41.51 -20.40
N ASN A 405 6.83 42.45 -21.29
CA ASN A 405 7.70 42.24 -22.45
C ASN A 405 8.58 43.47 -22.67
N PRO A 406 9.66 43.64 -21.88
CA PRO A 406 10.49 44.83 -21.94
C PRO A 406 11.40 44.82 -23.18
N ASN A 407 11.75 46.00 -23.67
CA ASN A 407 12.60 46.13 -24.86
C ASN A 407 14.05 45.83 -24.50
N TYR A 408 14.73 44.97 -25.26
CA TYR A 408 16.18 44.80 -25.08
C TYR A 408 16.91 45.98 -25.69
N MET A 409 17.89 46.51 -24.96
CA MET A 409 18.77 47.52 -25.53
C MET A 409 19.77 46.81 -26.45
N SER A 410 19.81 47.15 -27.74
CA SER A 410 20.78 46.67 -28.73
C SER A 410 22.14 47.34 -28.61
#